data_AF-A0A3Q0CM60-F1
#
_entry.id   AF-A0A3Q0CM60-F1
#
_cell.length_a   1.000
_cell.length_b   1.000
_cell.length_c   1.000
_cell.angle_alpha   90.00
_cell.angle_beta   90.00
_cell.angle_gamma   90.00
#
_symmetry.space_group_name_H-M   'P 1'
#
loop_
_entity.id
_entity.type
_entity.pdbx_description
1 polymer ?
#
loop_
_entity_poly.entity_id
_entity_poly.type
_entity_poly.pdbx_seq_one_letter_code
_entity_poly.pdbx_strand_id
1 'polypeptide(L)'
;MRFEFILFGVTGALLCYVAQDGPKLLNSSHPSVAALDHCQYSDRAAVTSVTLASDDLASDSALFFSFWEGYYGSLSSPTLGVHEMNIGPILFQVATGDITKEVADVIVNSTSNTFTLKSGVSKAILEGAGQNVEAECSVLAQQNKEYIVTEGGLLKCKSIIHVVGGNDVKRSVSCVLEESEQRNYESICLPAIGTGSAQQDPDAVAKAIMDAIEEFIQKKSLHSVRKVKVVIFQPHILKIFYDNMKDREGSPPPPQPSMLSKIASFLGFTKHAPPKQNTLFLEKKIEQTAFQVCGADADSVERTISWIQNLITDEQLSYTSRDECIRDFDESEYKKLSELQEGLNITIDLDQKAPLLKVEGISRDVVRARDEIEDLIKSIRLTKEKESHADYVLTFVEWQYVDNNVTYRFDKIANMQLEDARKAKHKSTVVRVNNQKFTVNLSTNTATGPQGQSLTVQRILKTEGKLHAHGRQPLLQL
;
A
#
# COMPACT_ATOMS: atom_id res chain seq x y z
N MET A 1 -32.18 -20.09 -23.08
CA MET A 1 -31.48 -21.37 -22.83
C MET A 1 -31.19 -21.45 -21.35
N ARG A 2 -31.64 -22.50 -20.66
CA ARG A 2 -31.16 -22.82 -19.31
C ARG A 2 -30.00 -23.79 -19.50
N PHE A 3 -28.84 -23.47 -18.95
CA PHE A 3 -27.72 -24.40 -18.88
C PHE A 3 -27.57 -24.83 -17.42
N GLU A 4 -27.70 -26.14 -17.18
CA GLU A 4 -27.38 -26.74 -15.89
C GLU A 4 -25.89 -27.05 -15.86
N PHE A 5 -25.21 -26.59 -14.82
CA PHE A 5 -23.82 -26.93 -14.56
C PHE A 5 -23.76 -28.24 -13.75
N ILE A 6 -23.12 -29.26 -14.29
CA ILE A 6 -22.79 -30.47 -13.52
C ILE A 6 -21.36 -30.33 -12.99
N LEU A 7 -21.23 -30.02 -11.70
CA LEU A 7 -19.96 -30.06 -10.99
C LEU A 7 -19.59 -31.51 -10.67
N PHE A 8 -18.49 -32.01 -11.22
CA PHE A 8 -17.81 -33.19 -10.65
C PHE A 8 -16.61 -32.72 -9.82
N GLY A 9 -16.73 -32.86 -8.51
CA GLY A 9 -15.63 -32.62 -7.59
C GLY A 9 -14.87 -33.91 -7.31
N VAL A 10 -13.67 -34.05 -7.87
CA VAL A 10 -12.61 -34.87 -7.26
C VAL A 10 -11.26 -34.16 -7.47
N THR A 11 -10.70 -33.65 -6.36
CA THR A 11 -9.34 -33.12 -6.19
C THR A 11 -8.83 -32.11 -7.23
N GLY A 12 -9.02 -30.81 -6.94
CA GLY A 12 -8.02 -29.78 -7.26
C GLY A 12 -7.91 -29.26 -8.69
N ALA A 13 -8.77 -29.66 -9.63
CA ALA A 13 -8.86 -29.02 -10.94
C ALA A 13 -10.33 -28.85 -11.33
N LEU A 14 -10.73 -27.61 -11.65
CA LEU A 14 -12.05 -27.31 -12.22
C LEU A 14 -11.95 -27.45 -13.74
N LEU A 15 -12.54 -28.50 -14.30
CA LEU A 15 -12.65 -28.67 -15.75
C LEU A 15 -14.05 -28.23 -16.18
N CYS A 16 -14.17 -27.11 -16.88
CA CYS A 16 -15.43 -26.70 -17.50
C CYS A 16 -15.54 -27.37 -18.88
N TYR A 17 -16.53 -28.26 -19.05
CA TYR A 17 -16.86 -28.86 -20.34
C TYR A 17 -18.10 -28.16 -20.92
N VAL A 18 -17.97 -27.58 -22.12
CA VAL A 18 -19.12 -27.06 -22.88
C VAL A 18 -19.55 -28.15 -23.86
N ALA A 19 -20.61 -28.89 -23.52
CA ALA A 19 -21.21 -29.83 -24.46
C ALA A 19 -22.10 -29.05 -25.44
N GLN A 20 -21.76 -29.11 -26.73
CA GLN A 20 -22.56 -28.53 -27.80
C GLN A 20 -23.24 -29.67 -28.54
N ASP A 21 -24.45 -30.08 -28.11
CA ASP A 21 -25.33 -30.87 -28.98
C ASP A 21 -26.81 -30.67 -28.64
N GLY A 22 -27.58 -30.37 -29.68
CA GLY A 22 -29.04 -30.23 -29.65
C GLY A 22 -29.78 -31.57 -29.47
N PRO A 23 -31.12 -31.55 -29.33
CA PRO A 23 -31.85 -32.68 -28.78
C PRO A 23 -31.95 -33.83 -29.80
N LYS A 24 -31.38 -34.98 -29.45
CA LYS A 24 -31.82 -36.28 -29.99
C LYS A 24 -32.43 -37.09 -28.84
N LEU A 25 -33.75 -37.22 -28.90
CA LEU A 25 -34.54 -38.14 -28.08
C LEU A 25 -34.07 -39.57 -28.34
N LEU A 26 -33.69 -40.31 -27.30
CA LEU A 26 -33.83 -41.77 -27.23
C LEU A 26 -33.91 -42.21 -25.77
N ASN A 27 -34.96 -42.98 -25.49
CA ASN A 27 -35.39 -43.50 -24.20
C ASN A 27 -34.48 -44.62 -23.66
N SER A 28 -34.56 -44.78 -22.34
CA SER A 28 -34.49 -46.03 -21.55
C SER A 28 -33.21 -46.40 -20.77
N SER A 29 -33.40 -46.40 -19.44
CA SER A 29 -32.96 -47.35 -18.39
C SER A 29 -31.48 -47.83 -18.32
N HIS A 30 -30.74 -47.27 -17.35
CA HIS A 30 -29.91 -47.91 -16.28
C HIS A 30 -28.98 -49.13 -16.59
N PRO A 31 -27.89 -49.33 -15.81
CA PRO A 31 -26.56 -48.73 -15.95
C PRO A 31 -25.46 -49.79 -16.18
N SER A 32 -24.39 -49.51 -16.95
CA SER A 32 -23.14 -50.27 -16.79
C SER A 32 -21.89 -49.53 -17.27
N VAL A 33 -20.92 -49.52 -16.36
CA VAL A 33 -19.48 -49.35 -16.52
C VAL A 33 -18.93 -50.08 -17.75
N ALA A 34 -18.23 -49.39 -18.66
CA ALA A 34 -17.03 -49.86 -19.37
C ALA A 34 -16.61 -48.89 -20.50
N ALA A 35 -15.33 -48.97 -20.86
CA ALA A 35 -14.64 -48.38 -22.01
C ALA A 35 -14.08 -46.96 -21.85
N LEU A 36 -13.04 -46.86 -21.01
CA LEU A 36 -11.77 -46.32 -21.49
C LEU A 36 -11.33 -47.16 -22.70
N ASP A 37 -11.25 -46.56 -23.89
CA ASP A 37 -10.08 -46.74 -24.76
C ASP A 37 -10.16 -45.85 -26.00
N HIS A 38 -8.99 -45.29 -26.33
CA HIS A 38 -8.63 -44.64 -27.58
C HIS A 38 -9.33 -43.34 -27.98
N CYS A 39 -8.73 -42.21 -27.58
CA CYS A 39 -8.54 -41.12 -28.53
C CYS A 39 -7.07 -40.72 -28.55
N GLN A 40 -6.44 -40.92 -29.71
CA GLN A 40 -5.03 -40.69 -29.96
C GLN A 40 -4.69 -39.21 -29.79
N TYR A 41 -3.55 -38.97 -29.17
CA TYR A 41 -2.86 -37.68 -29.11
C TYR A 41 -2.67 -37.16 -30.55
N SER A 42 -3.38 -36.09 -30.90
CA SER A 42 -3.10 -35.29 -32.08
C SER A 42 -2.45 -34.00 -31.60
N ASP A 43 -1.14 -33.88 -31.85
CA ASP A 43 -0.35 -32.67 -31.68
C ASP A 43 -0.97 -31.51 -32.47
N ARG A 44 -1.80 -30.69 -31.81
CA ARG A 44 -2.16 -29.29 -32.14
C ARG A 44 -3.28 -28.81 -31.20
N ALA A 45 -2.96 -28.63 -29.92
CA ALA A 45 -3.78 -27.80 -29.03
C ALA A 45 -2.97 -26.53 -28.72
N ALA A 46 -3.49 -25.37 -29.13
CA ALA A 46 -2.92 -24.09 -28.74
C ALA A 46 -3.32 -23.82 -27.28
N VAL A 47 -2.34 -23.89 -26.36
CA VAL A 47 -2.52 -23.51 -24.96
C VAL A 47 -1.88 -22.14 -24.78
N THR A 48 -2.71 -21.11 -24.60
CA THR A 48 -2.23 -19.74 -24.33
C THR A 48 -2.62 -19.35 -22.90
N SER A 49 -1.62 -19.06 -22.06
CA SER A 49 -1.83 -18.42 -20.76
C SER A 49 -1.79 -16.91 -20.93
N VAL A 50 -2.88 -16.21 -20.58
CA VAL A 50 -2.93 -14.74 -20.63
C VAL A 50 -2.75 -14.19 -19.22
N THR A 51 -1.70 -13.40 -19.02
CA THR A 51 -1.51 -12.53 -17.85
C THR A 51 -1.80 -11.09 -18.30
N LEU A 52 -2.74 -10.42 -17.65
CA LEU A 52 -3.13 -9.05 -18.01
C LEU A 52 -2.16 -8.04 -17.37
N ALA A 53 -1.43 -7.32 -18.20
CA ALA A 53 -0.82 -6.04 -17.88
C ALA A 53 -1.17 -5.07 -19.00
N SER A 54 -1.70 -3.90 -18.66
CA SER A 54 -2.01 -2.82 -19.58
C SER A 54 -0.79 -1.91 -19.74
N ASP A 55 -0.17 -1.91 -20.92
CA ASP A 55 0.77 -0.88 -21.36
C ASP A 55 0.31 -0.37 -22.74
N ASP A 56 0.21 0.95 -22.91
CA ASP A 56 1.13 1.74 -23.76
C ASP A 56 0.61 3.18 -23.99
N LEU A 57 1.51 4.16 -23.87
CA LEU A 57 1.90 5.05 -24.98
C LEU A 57 3.02 6.02 -24.55
N ALA A 58 4.14 5.94 -25.27
CA ALA A 58 5.29 6.81 -25.19
C ALA A 58 5.20 8.01 -26.15
N SER A 59 5.70 9.18 -25.73
CA SER A 59 6.75 9.98 -26.40
C SER A 59 6.71 11.43 -25.93
N ASP A 60 7.83 11.98 -25.44
CA ASP A 60 8.62 12.93 -26.24
C ASP A 60 9.96 13.22 -25.57
N SER A 61 11.05 13.01 -26.32
CA SER A 61 12.42 13.08 -25.86
C SER A 61 13.14 14.23 -26.55
N ALA A 62 13.00 15.45 -26.03
CA ALA A 62 13.94 16.56 -26.20
C ALA A 62 13.45 17.72 -25.33
N LEU A 63 14.29 18.21 -24.39
CA LEU A 63 14.25 19.49 -23.64
C LEU A 63 14.55 19.39 -22.13
N PHE A 64 14.83 18.21 -21.57
CA PHE A 64 15.04 18.00 -20.13
C PHE A 64 16.44 18.34 -19.58
N PHE A 65 16.97 19.55 -19.81
CA PHE A 65 18.21 19.99 -19.15
C PHE A 65 18.07 21.26 -18.28
N SER A 66 16.86 21.60 -17.83
CA SER A 66 16.70 22.68 -16.86
C SER A 66 15.67 22.37 -15.79
N PHE A 67 16.12 22.48 -14.53
CA PHE A 67 15.34 22.56 -13.29
C PHE A 67 14.82 21.22 -12.71
N TRP A 68 15.70 20.50 -12.00
CA TRP A 68 15.27 19.57 -10.95
C TRP A 68 15.53 20.26 -9.59
N GLU A 69 14.47 20.70 -8.92
CA GLU A 69 14.49 20.98 -7.49
C GLU A 69 14.44 19.63 -6.75
N GLY A 70 15.59 19.14 -6.28
CA GLY A 70 15.73 17.90 -5.52
C GLY A 70 16.46 16.78 -6.28
N TYR A 71 17.30 16.03 -5.56
CA TYR A 71 18.04 14.89 -6.10
C TYR A 71 17.17 13.62 -6.17
N TYR A 72 16.20 13.54 -5.26
CA TYR A 72 15.11 12.58 -5.27
C TYR A 72 13.85 13.24 -5.86
N GLY A 73 13.31 12.65 -6.91
CA GLY A 73 12.07 13.07 -7.56
C GLY A 73 10.83 12.75 -6.71
N SER A 74 9.67 13.21 -7.19
CA SER A 74 8.38 12.90 -6.57
C SER A 74 8.07 11.41 -6.63
N LEU A 75 7.45 10.91 -5.57
CA LEU A 75 6.98 9.53 -5.50
C LEU A 75 5.68 9.39 -6.28
N SER A 76 5.57 8.36 -7.12
CA SER A 76 4.36 8.05 -7.88
C SER A 76 4.05 6.56 -7.86
N SER A 77 2.88 6.17 -8.36
CA SER A 77 2.44 4.78 -8.43
C SER A 77 1.74 4.57 -9.77
N PRO A 78 2.49 4.31 -10.85
CA PRO A 78 1.97 4.31 -12.22
C PRO A 78 0.97 3.16 -12.45
N THR A 79 1.18 2.05 -11.75
CA THR A 79 0.32 0.88 -11.77
C THR A 79 0.20 0.33 -10.36
N LEU A 80 -0.87 -0.43 -10.14
CA LEU A 80 -1.20 -0.96 -8.82
C LEU A 80 -0.08 -1.85 -8.27
N GLY A 81 0.39 -1.54 -7.05
CA GLY A 81 1.43 -2.32 -6.36
C GLY A 81 2.86 -2.03 -6.84
N VAL A 82 3.04 -1.03 -7.71
CA VAL A 82 4.34 -0.51 -8.12
C VAL A 82 4.47 0.92 -7.61
N HIS A 83 5.52 1.20 -6.85
CA HIS A 83 5.88 2.55 -6.44
C HIS A 83 7.19 2.95 -7.09
N GLU A 84 7.29 4.18 -7.57
CA GLU A 84 8.48 4.66 -8.24
C GLU A 84 8.85 6.09 -7.90
N MET A 85 10.14 6.39 -8.00
CA MET A 85 10.69 7.75 -7.96
C MET A 85 11.91 7.82 -8.86
N ASN A 86 12.35 9.04 -9.18
CA ASN A 86 13.69 9.23 -9.75
C ASN A 86 14.72 9.44 -8.64
N ILE A 87 15.85 8.75 -8.73
CA ILE A 87 17.07 9.07 -7.97
C ILE A 87 18.08 9.56 -8.99
N GLY A 88 18.25 10.89 -9.09
CA GLY A 88 18.97 11.50 -10.21
C GLY A 88 18.42 11.02 -11.57
N PRO A 89 19.26 10.45 -12.46
CA PRO A 89 18.83 9.96 -13.77
C PRO A 89 18.27 8.52 -13.76
N ILE A 90 18.19 7.86 -12.60
CA ILE A 90 17.69 6.48 -12.48
C ILE A 90 16.24 6.48 -12.05
N LEU A 91 15.40 5.74 -12.78
CA LEU A 91 14.06 5.35 -12.34
C LEU A 91 14.19 4.20 -11.33
N PHE A 92 13.91 4.49 -10.05
CA PHE A 92 13.89 3.51 -8.98
C PHE A 92 12.46 3.05 -8.71
N GLN A 93 12.21 1.74 -8.86
CA GLN A 93 10.90 1.12 -8.66
C GLN A 93 10.94 0.07 -7.55
N VAL A 94 9.86 -0.05 -6.81
CA VAL A 94 9.63 -1.16 -5.86
C VAL A 94 8.26 -1.77 -6.12
N ALA A 95 8.17 -3.09 -6.12
CA ALA A 95 6.92 -3.81 -6.35
C ALA A 95 6.89 -5.16 -5.63
N THR A 96 5.71 -5.64 -5.28
CA THR A 96 5.55 -7.04 -4.85
C THR A 96 5.47 -7.96 -6.07
N GLY A 97 6.13 -9.11 -6.03
CA GLY A 97 6.04 -10.07 -7.12
C GLY A 97 7.05 -11.21 -7.08
N ASP A 98 7.00 -12.03 -8.13
CA ASP A 98 7.96 -13.10 -8.41
C ASP A 98 9.04 -12.58 -9.37
N ILE A 99 10.25 -12.39 -8.87
CA ILE A 99 11.39 -11.86 -9.63
C ILE A 99 11.75 -12.72 -10.85
N THR A 100 11.37 -14.00 -10.87
CA THR A 100 11.65 -14.90 -12.01
C THR A 100 10.81 -14.57 -13.25
N LYS A 101 9.75 -13.75 -13.10
CA LYS A 101 8.87 -13.31 -14.19
C LYS A 101 9.29 -11.97 -14.80
N GLU A 102 10.27 -11.30 -14.19
CA GLU A 102 10.73 -9.98 -14.60
C GLU A 102 11.56 -10.03 -15.87
N VAL A 103 11.53 -8.93 -16.62
CA VAL A 103 12.35 -8.69 -17.79
C VAL A 103 13.31 -7.55 -17.49
N ALA A 104 14.60 -7.84 -17.44
CA ALA A 104 15.66 -6.87 -17.17
C ALA A 104 16.97 -7.37 -17.76
N ASP A 105 17.94 -6.50 -18.02
CA ASP A 105 19.27 -6.93 -18.46
C ASP A 105 19.95 -7.79 -17.39
N VAL A 106 19.80 -7.38 -16.12
CA VAL A 106 20.36 -8.08 -14.96
C VAL A 106 19.26 -8.48 -13.98
N ILE A 107 19.27 -9.75 -13.58
CA ILE A 107 18.56 -10.22 -12.38
C ILE A 107 19.58 -10.50 -11.28
N VAL A 108 19.35 -10.00 -10.07
CA VAL A 108 20.22 -10.25 -8.93
C VAL A 108 19.71 -11.43 -8.11
N ASN A 109 20.60 -12.35 -7.76
CA ASN A 109 20.31 -13.42 -6.82
C ASN A 109 20.97 -13.15 -5.46
N SER A 110 20.20 -13.19 -4.37
CA SER A 110 20.72 -13.13 -3.00
C SER A 110 20.88 -14.55 -2.45
N THR A 111 22.13 -15.01 -2.33
CA THR A 111 22.49 -16.42 -2.04
C THR A 111 23.49 -16.55 -0.88
N SER A 112 23.95 -17.76 -0.59
CA SER A 112 25.01 -18.05 0.40
C SER A 112 26.41 -17.77 -0.19
N ASN A 113 27.44 -17.76 0.68
CA ASN A 113 28.85 -17.64 0.27
C ASN A 113 29.35 -18.80 -0.62
N THR A 114 28.62 -19.91 -0.68
CA THR A 114 28.88 -21.03 -1.58
C THR A 114 28.18 -20.90 -2.93
N PHE A 115 27.34 -19.88 -3.12
CA PHE A 115 26.53 -19.65 -4.33
C PHE A 115 25.57 -20.79 -4.72
N THR A 116 25.29 -21.71 -3.79
CA THR A 116 24.46 -22.91 -4.01
C THR A 116 23.16 -22.91 -3.21
N LEU A 117 22.79 -21.78 -2.59
CA LEU A 117 21.58 -21.70 -1.76
C LEU A 117 20.32 -21.98 -2.60
N LYS A 118 19.58 -23.03 -2.23
CA LYS A 118 18.27 -23.37 -2.81
C LYS A 118 17.14 -23.15 -1.81
N SER A 119 17.06 -21.95 -1.27
CA SER A 119 15.96 -21.53 -0.38
C SER A 119 15.41 -20.16 -0.79
N GLY A 120 14.13 -19.93 -0.52
CA GLY A 120 13.43 -18.67 -0.82
C GLY A 120 13.59 -18.22 -2.27
N VAL A 121 13.90 -16.94 -2.46
CA VAL A 121 14.09 -16.33 -3.79
C VAL A 121 15.26 -16.96 -4.56
N SER A 122 16.35 -17.36 -3.89
CA SER A 122 17.48 -18.02 -4.56
C SER A 122 17.09 -19.36 -5.16
N LYS A 123 16.19 -20.11 -4.49
CA LYS A 123 15.62 -21.34 -5.06
C LYS A 123 14.90 -21.05 -6.36
N ALA A 124 13.97 -20.09 -6.34
CA ALA A 124 13.17 -19.73 -7.51
C ALA A 124 14.03 -19.26 -8.68
N ILE A 125 15.05 -18.43 -8.42
CA ILE A 125 15.98 -17.96 -9.45
C ILE A 125 16.77 -19.12 -10.06
N LEU A 126 17.36 -20.02 -9.25
CA LEU A 126 18.15 -21.15 -9.77
C LEU A 126 17.27 -22.14 -10.55
N GLU A 127 16.08 -22.47 -10.03
CA GLU A 127 15.12 -23.33 -10.74
C GLU A 127 14.64 -22.69 -12.05
N GLY A 128 14.37 -21.38 -12.03
CA GLY A 128 13.94 -20.62 -13.20
C GLY A 128 15.03 -20.40 -14.23
N ALA A 129 16.31 -20.34 -13.84
CA ALA A 129 17.45 -20.18 -14.73
C ALA A 129 17.89 -21.52 -15.36
N GLY A 130 17.74 -22.63 -14.63
CA GLY A 130 18.05 -23.99 -15.10
C GLY A 130 19.43 -24.51 -14.70
N GLN A 131 19.66 -25.81 -14.93
CA GLN A 131 20.82 -26.55 -14.40
C GLN A 131 22.18 -26.06 -14.92
N ASN A 132 22.23 -25.47 -16.11
CA ASN A 132 23.48 -24.94 -16.67
C ASN A 132 24.02 -23.77 -15.82
N VAL A 133 23.14 -22.89 -15.35
CA VAL A 133 23.52 -21.78 -14.46
C VAL A 133 24.00 -22.31 -13.11
N GLU A 134 23.37 -23.36 -12.58
CA GLU A 134 23.85 -23.99 -11.33
C GLU A 134 25.26 -24.61 -11.47
N ALA A 135 25.54 -25.24 -12.61
CA ALA A 135 26.86 -25.78 -12.91
C ALA A 135 27.90 -24.65 -13.02
N GLU A 136 27.56 -23.55 -13.70
CA GLU A 136 28.41 -22.36 -13.79
C GLU A 136 28.70 -21.77 -12.41
N CYS A 137 27.69 -21.62 -11.55
CA CYS A 137 27.85 -21.19 -10.16
C CYS A 137 28.84 -22.07 -9.40
N SER A 138 28.75 -23.39 -9.57
CA SER A 138 29.60 -24.36 -8.86
C SER A 138 31.08 -24.26 -9.28
N VAL A 139 31.34 -23.91 -10.54
CA VAL A 139 32.69 -23.67 -11.05
C VAL A 139 33.23 -22.33 -10.55
N LEU A 140 32.42 -21.26 -10.64
CA LEU A 140 32.83 -19.92 -10.24
C LEU A 140 33.00 -19.76 -8.72
N ALA A 141 32.24 -20.52 -7.92
CA ALA A 141 32.36 -20.52 -6.45
C ALA A 141 33.76 -20.90 -5.96
N GLN A 142 34.54 -21.66 -6.74
CA GLN A 142 35.90 -22.06 -6.39
C GLN A 142 36.90 -20.89 -6.38
N GLN A 143 36.51 -19.73 -6.94
CA GLN A 143 37.38 -18.57 -7.09
C GLN A 143 37.33 -17.60 -5.89
N ASN A 144 36.61 -17.94 -4.80
CA ASN A 144 36.47 -17.12 -3.59
C ASN A 144 36.15 -15.64 -3.86
N LYS A 145 35.17 -15.39 -4.73
CA LYS A 145 34.74 -14.03 -5.09
C LYS A 145 33.65 -13.52 -4.16
N GLU A 146 33.58 -12.19 -4.02
CA GLU A 146 32.54 -11.49 -3.24
C GLU A 146 31.13 -11.62 -3.89
N TYR A 147 31.10 -11.78 -5.21
CA TYR A 147 29.94 -12.08 -6.04
C TYR A 147 30.39 -12.86 -7.29
N ILE A 148 29.45 -13.50 -7.98
CA ILE A 148 29.72 -14.13 -9.28
C ILE A 148 28.69 -13.68 -10.31
N VAL A 149 29.05 -13.75 -11.58
CA VAL A 149 28.18 -13.39 -12.71
C VAL A 149 28.07 -14.60 -13.62
N THR A 150 26.83 -14.95 -13.99
CA THR A 150 26.50 -16.07 -14.86
C THR A 150 25.60 -15.61 -16.01
N GLU A 151 25.37 -16.49 -16.98
CA GLU A 151 24.34 -16.25 -18.00
C GLU A 151 22.91 -16.26 -17.40
N GLY A 152 21.95 -15.65 -18.10
CA GLY A 152 20.54 -15.62 -17.69
C GLY A 152 19.84 -16.98 -17.67
N GLY A 153 20.37 -17.97 -18.41
CA GLY A 153 19.73 -19.26 -18.60
C GLY A 153 18.35 -19.12 -19.25
N LEU A 154 17.33 -19.69 -18.61
CA LEU A 154 15.94 -19.63 -19.05
C LEU A 154 15.17 -18.39 -18.53
N LEU A 155 15.79 -17.56 -17.67
CA LEU A 155 15.18 -16.30 -17.23
C LEU A 155 15.21 -15.26 -18.35
N LYS A 156 14.30 -14.29 -18.31
CA LYS A 156 14.24 -13.19 -19.27
C LYS A 156 15.26 -12.09 -18.92
N CYS A 157 16.53 -12.47 -18.79
CA CYS A 157 17.64 -11.54 -18.56
C CYS A 157 18.91 -11.93 -19.33
N LYS A 158 19.84 -10.98 -19.49
CA LYS A 158 21.13 -11.22 -20.16
C LYS A 158 22.13 -11.90 -19.22
N SER A 159 22.11 -11.54 -17.94
CA SER A 159 23.01 -12.10 -16.93
C SER A 159 22.35 -12.16 -15.56
N ILE A 160 22.83 -13.07 -14.71
CA ILE A 160 22.46 -13.12 -13.29
C ILE A 160 23.70 -12.75 -12.47
N ILE A 161 23.55 -11.79 -11.55
CA ILE A 161 24.61 -11.43 -10.60
C ILE A 161 24.24 -12.03 -9.24
N HIS A 162 25.05 -12.98 -8.77
CA HIS A 162 24.83 -13.66 -7.50
C HIS A 162 25.65 -12.98 -6.41
N VAL A 163 24.96 -12.37 -5.45
CA VAL A 163 25.56 -11.69 -4.29
C VAL A 163 25.30 -12.48 -3.02
N VAL A 164 26.23 -12.42 -2.07
CA VAL A 164 26.09 -13.08 -0.77
C VAL A 164 25.15 -12.26 0.12
N GLY A 165 24.01 -12.82 0.49
CA GLY A 165 22.97 -12.12 1.24
C GLY A 165 23.37 -11.70 2.67
N GLY A 166 24.46 -12.25 3.22
CA GLY A 166 25.00 -11.86 4.53
C GLY A 166 26.09 -10.77 4.47
N ASN A 167 26.48 -10.33 3.27
CA ASN A 167 27.46 -9.25 3.12
C ASN A 167 26.80 -7.87 3.30
N ASP A 168 27.63 -6.83 3.32
CA ASP A 168 27.18 -5.45 3.27
C ASP A 168 26.35 -5.19 2.00
N VAL A 169 25.07 -4.86 2.20
CA VAL A 169 24.11 -4.70 1.09
C VAL A 169 24.49 -3.52 0.21
N LYS A 170 24.97 -2.42 0.80
CA LYS A 170 25.38 -1.22 0.06
C LYS A 170 26.54 -1.52 -0.89
N ARG A 171 27.54 -2.28 -0.42
CA ARG A 171 28.66 -2.75 -1.24
C ARG A 171 28.19 -3.71 -2.33
N SER A 172 27.30 -4.65 -1.99
CA SER A 172 26.76 -5.62 -2.95
C SER A 172 26.03 -4.93 -4.10
N VAL A 173 25.17 -3.96 -3.81
CA VAL A 173 24.46 -3.16 -4.81
C VAL A 173 25.41 -2.29 -5.63
N SER A 174 26.46 -1.72 -5.00
CA SER A 174 27.50 -0.98 -5.74
C SER A 174 28.21 -1.87 -6.76
N CYS A 175 28.58 -3.10 -6.39
CA CYS A 175 29.17 -4.06 -7.33
C CYS A 175 28.23 -4.43 -8.48
N VAL A 176 26.93 -4.58 -8.20
CA VAL A 176 25.91 -4.84 -9.24
C VAL A 176 25.83 -3.67 -10.23
N LEU A 177 25.84 -2.43 -9.74
CA LEU A 177 25.84 -1.22 -10.59
C LEU A 177 27.11 -1.13 -11.43
N GLU A 178 28.28 -1.36 -10.82
CA GLU A 178 29.59 -1.39 -11.51
C GLU A 178 29.63 -2.42 -12.65
N GLU A 179 29.22 -3.66 -12.39
CA GLU A 179 29.17 -4.72 -13.40
C GLU A 179 28.16 -4.43 -14.52
N SER A 180 27.02 -3.83 -14.18
CA SER A 180 25.98 -3.48 -15.17
C SER A 180 26.47 -2.38 -16.10
N GLU A 181 27.16 -1.37 -15.57
CA GLU A 181 27.78 -0.30 -16.36
C GLU A 181 28.90 -0.81 -17.27
N GLN A 182 29.79 -1.67 -16.77
CA GLN A 182 30.86 -2.26 -17.57
C GLN A 182 30.33 -3.05 -18.78
N ARG A 183 29.12 -3.58 -18.68
CA ARG A 183 28.44 -4.36 -19.72
C ARG A 183 27.48 -3.53 -20.57
N ASN A 184 27.39 -2.21 -20.33
CA ASN A 184 26.43 -1.29 -20.94
C ASN A 184 24.97 -1.78 -20.82
N TYR A 185 24.61 -2.28 -19.64
CA TYR A 185 23.24 -2.69 -19.33
C TYR A 185 22.44 -1.51 -18.78
N GLU A 186 21.14 -1.48 -19.08
CA GLU A 186 20.26 -0.34 -18.78
C GLU A 186 19.30 -0.64 -17.63
N SER A 187 18.97 -1.91 -17.40
CA SER A 187 17.93 -2.32 -16.46
C SER A 187 18.39 -3.42 -15.48
N ILE A 188 18.16 -3.18 -14.19
CA ILE A 188 18.52 -4.10 -13.10
C ILE A 188 17.26 -4.44 -12.29
N CYS A 189 17.05 -5.72 -12.03
CA CYS A 189 16.01 -6.21 -11.13
C CYS A 189 16.64 -7.00 -9.97
N LEU A 190 16.35 -6.61 -8.73
CA LEU A 190 16.93 -7.23 -7.54
C LEU A 190 15.88 -7.54 -6.46
N PRO A 191 16.10 -8.54 -5.60
CA PRO A 191 15.25 -8.76 -4.44
C PRO A 191 15.61 -7.82 -3.29
N ALA A 192 14.87 -7.87 -2.18
CA ALA A 192 15.30 -7.29 -0.90
C ALA A 192 16.47 -8.10 -0.31
N ILE A 193 17.70 -7.84 -0.81
CA ILE A 193 18.92 -8.60 -0.52
C ILE A 193 19.11 -8.78 0.99
N GLY A 194 19.27 -10.02 1.44
CA GLY A 194 19.57 -10.34 2.83
C GLY A 194 18.38 -10.47 3.79
N THR A 195 17.16 -10.09 3.38
CA THR A 195 15.96 -10.20 4.27
C THR A 195 15.41 -11.64 4.41
N GLY A 196 15.93 -12.58 3.62
CA GLY A 196 15.61 -14.00 3.69
C GLY A 196 16.45 -14.76 4.73
N SER A 197 17.20 -15.77 4.28
CA SER A 197 18.01 -16.64 5.15
C SER A 197 19.10 -15.92 5.96
N ALA A 198 19.55 -14.74 5.52
CA ALA A 198 20.53 -13.94 6.25
C ALA A 198 19.92 -13.06 7.36
N GLN A 199 18.59 -12.95 7.42
CA GLN A 199 17.84 -12.23 8.47
C GLN A 199 18.31 -10.78 8.69
N GLN A 200 18.77 -10.10 7.65
CA GLN A 200 19.08 -8.68 7.74
C GLN A 200 17.80 -7.86 7.92
N ASP A 201 17.91 -6.78 8.71
CA ASP A 201 16.79 -5.89 8.99
C ASP A 201 16.28 -5.21 7.69
N PRO A 202 14.98 -5.34 7.34
CA PRO A 202 14.47 -4.81 6.07
C PRO A 202 14.59 -3.29 5.91
N ASP A 203 14.54 -2.51 6.99
CA ASP A 203 14.70 -1.05 6.95
C ASP A 203 16.15 -0.68 6.63
N ALA A 204 17.11 -1.34 7.29
CA ALA A 204 18.54 -1.19 6.97
C ALA A 204 18.86 -1.60 5.52
N VAL A 205 18.24 -2.68 5.03
CA VAL A 205 18.39 -3.15 3.63
C VAL A 205 17.86 -2.12 2.64
N ALA A 206 16.65 -1.58 2.87
CA ALA A 206 16.05 -0.56 2.01
C ALA A 206 16.91 0.71 1.95
N LYS A 207 17.42 1.16 3.11
CA LYS A 207 18.36 2.29 3.20
C LYS A 207 19.63 2.04 2.40
N ALA A 208 20.26 0.88 2.60
CA ALA A 208 21.51 0.51 1.97
C ALA A 208 21.41 0.43 0.43
N ILE A 209 20.31 -0.10 -0.11
CA ILE A 209 20.08 -0.16 -1.57
C ILE A 209 20.01 1.25 -2.15
N MET A 210 19.18 2.13 -1.58
CA MET A 210 19.02 3.50 -2.08
C MET A 210 20.30 4.33 -1.89
N ASP A 211 21.00 4.18 -0.76
CA ASP A 211 22.27 4.85 -0.49
C ASP A 211 23.37 4.42 -1.48
N ALA A 212 23.37 3.15 -1.91
CA ALA A 212 24.31 2.67 -2.93
C ALA A 212 24.04 3.34 -4.28
N ILE A 213 22.77 3.43 -4.69
CA ILE A 213 22.35 4.07 -5.95
C ILE A 213 22.73 5.55 -5.93
N GLU A 214 22.39 6.26 -4.85
CA GLU A 214 22.77 7.66 -4.66
C GLU A 214 24.30 7.84 -4.72
N GLU A 215 25.08 7.07 -3.97
CA GLU A 215 26.53 7.21 -3.98
C GLU A 215 27.13 6.94 -5.37
N PHE A 216 26.56 5.99 -6.11
CA PHE A 216 27.01 5.65 -7.46
C PHE A 216 26.75 6.79 -8.46
N ILE A 217 25.57 7.42 -8.38
CA ILE A 217 25.25 8.63 -9.17
C ILE A 217 26.18 9.78 -8.78
N GLN A 218 26.41 10.02 -7.48
CA GLN A 218 27.27 11.13 -7.01
C GLN A 218 28.72 11.01 -7.50
N LYS A 219 29.24 9.78 -7.63
CA LYS A 219 30.56 9.50 -8.21
C LYS A 219 30.62 9.73 -9.72
N LYS A 220 29.50 10.10 -10.37
CA LYS A 220 29.35 10.27 -11.83
C LYS A 220 29.75 9.03 -12.63
N SER A 221 29.53 7.85 -12.05
CA SER A 221 29.88 6.56 -12.67
C SER A 221 28.75 5.97 -13.52
N LEU A 222 27.69 6.74 -13.78
CA LEU A 222 26.54 6.32 -14.58
C LEU A 222 26.68 6.72 -16.04
N HIS A 223 26.59 5.73 -16.92
CA HIS A 223 26.59 5.92 -18.36
C HIS A 223 25.40 5.21 -19.00
N SER A 224 25.07 3.99 -18.55
CA SER A 224 24.13 3.07 -19.21
C SER A 224 22.90 2.77 -18.36
N VAL A 225 23.04 2.55 -17.05
CA VAL A 225 21.93 2.17 -16.18
C VAL A 225 20.91 3.30 -16.10
N ARG A 226 19.64 2.96 -16.34
CA ARG A 226 18.49 3.88 -16.31
C ARG A 226 17.40 3.42 -15.36
N LYS A 227 17.29 2.11 -15.10
CA LYS A 227 16.20 1.53 -14.32
C LYS A 227 16.71 0.53 -13.29
N VAL A 228 16.30 0.71 -12.04
CA VAL A 228 16.54 -0.24 -10.95
C VAL A 228 15.21 -0.58 -10.30
N LYS A 229 14.81 -1.86 -10.35
CA LYS A 229 13.56 -2.36 -9.77
C LYS A 229 13.84 -3.35 -8.64
N VAL A 230 13.29 -3.10 -7.46
CA VAL A 230 13.30 -4.04 -6.34
C VAL A 230 12.01 -4.84 -6.33
N VAL A 231 12.10 -6.16 -6.52
CA VAL A 231 10.94 -7.07 -6.46
C VAL A 231 10.92 -7.80 -5.13
N ILE A 232 9.86 -7.54 -4.37
CA ILE A 232 9.74 -7.95 -2.98
C ILE A 232 8.74 -9.10 -2.90
N PHE A 233 9.20 -10.24 -2.40
CA PHE A 233 8.34 -11.43 -2.26
C PHE A 233 7.31 -11.27 -1.12
N GLN A 234 7.68 -10.62 -0.01
CA GLN A 234 6.83 -10.48 1.18
C GLN A 234 6.18 -9.09 1.23
N PRO A 235 4.83 -8.96 1.15
CA PRO A 235 4.15 -7.67 1.07
C PRO A 235 4.50 -6.68 2.20
N HIS A 236 4.69 -7.15 3.44
CA HIS A 236 5.04 -6.27 4.56
C HIS A 236 6.40 -5.56 4.39
N ILE A 237 7.33 -6.11 3.60
CA ILE A 237 8.62 -5.47 3.29
C ILE A 237 8.44 -4.35 2.27
N LEU A 238 7.44 -4.43 1.38
CA LEU A 238 7.15 -3.37 0.40
C LEU A 238 6.88 -2.04 1.09
N LYS A 239 6.09 -2.07 2.17
CA LYS A 239 5.81 -0.86 2.96
C LYS A 239 7.07 -0.21 3.51
N ILE A 240 8.04 -1.01 3.98
CA ILE A 240 9.31 -0.50 4.53
C ILE A 240 10.13 0.21 3.45
N PHE A 241 10.17 -0.35 2.24
CA PHE A 241 10.79 0.32 1.10
C PHE A 241 10.05 1.60 0.72
N TYR A 242 8.72 1.57 0.66
CA TYR A 242 7.90 2.74 0.39
C TYR A 242 8.11 3.87 1.42
N ASP A 243 8.14 3.55 2.72
CA ASP A 243 8.37 4.53 3.78
C ASP A 243 9.77 5.18 3.62
N ASN A 244 10.80 4.39 3.32
CA ASN A 244 12.15 4.89 3.00
C ASN A 244 12.21 5.75 1.75
N MET A 245 11.40 5.40 0.75
CA MET A 245 11.23 6.22 -0.45
C MET A 245 10.58 7.56 -0.11
N LYS A 246 9.55 7.54 0.73
CA LYS A 246 8.81 8.74 1.13
C LYS A 246 9.66 9.70 1.97
N ASP A 247 10.47 9.16 2.88
CA ASP A 247 11.37 9.94 3.74
C ASP A 247 12.42 10.75 2.94
N ARG A 248 12.75 10.29 1.73
CA ARG A 248 13.75 10.93 0.84
C ARG A 248 13.12 11.83 -0.22
N GLU A 249 11.79 11.83 -0.38
CA GLU A 249 11.08 12.63 -1.38
C GLU A 249 11.39 14.13 -1.23
N GLY A 250 11.85 14.77 -2.31
CA GLY A 250 12.18 16.20 -2.31
C GLY A 250 13.39 16.59 -1.46
N SER A 251 14.13 15.62 -0.90
CA SER A 251 15.33 15.92 -0.12
C SER A 251 16.52 16.28 -1.02
N PRO A 252 17.33 17.30 -0.64
CA PRO A 252 18.63 17.53 -1.26
C PRO A 252 19.62 16.43 -0.82
N PRO A 253 20.66 16.13 -1.62
CA PRO A 253 21.62 15.10 -1.27
C PRO A 253 22.33 15.49 0.05
N PRO A 254 22.52 14.56 1.00
CA PRO A 254 23.26 14.84 2.23
C PRO A 254 24.66 15.37 1.90
N PRO A 255 25.15 16.38 2.63
CA PRO A 255 26.48 16.91 2.42
C PRO A 255 27.52 15.80 2.65
N GLN A 256 28.45 15.66 1.71
CA GLN A 256 29.57 14.72 1.80
C GLN A 256 30.27 14.86 3.17
N PRO A 257 30.72 13.76 3.79
CA PRO A 257 31.45 13.82 5.04
C PRO A 257 32.84 14.44 4.80
N SER A 258 32.91 15.76 4.88
CA SER A 258 34.18 16.43 5.20
C SER A 258 34.58 15.99 6.60
N MET A 259 35.87 15.64 6.76
CA MET A 259 36.48 15.14 7.99
C MET A 259 36.48 16.19 9.12
N LEU A 260 35.31 16.64 9.60
CA LEU A 260 35.16 17.49 10.78
C LEU A 260 33.94 17.14 11.65
N SER A 261 33.11 16.16 11.27
CA SER A 261 31.94 15.76 12.09
C SER A 261 32.28 14.92 13.34
N LYS A 262 33.56 14.56 13.56
CA LYS A 262 34.00 13.82 14.76
C LYS A 262 34.09 14.67 16.04
N ILE A 263 33.85 15.99 15.97
CA ILE A 263 34.01 16.89 17.15
C ILE A 263 32.65 17.34 17.73
N ALA A 264 31.53 17.13 17.03
CA ALA A 264 30.22 17.52 17.54
C ALA A 264 29.63 16.56 18.61
N SER A 265 30.22 15.36 18.79
CA SER A 265 29.82 14.43 19.86
C SER A 265 30.38 14.77 21.25
N PHE A 266 31.05 15.92 21.41
CA PHE A 266 31.64 16.36 22.69
C PHE A 266 30.91 17.52 23.38
N LEU A 267 29.83 18.05 22.80
CA LEU A 267 29.00 19.07 23.44
C LEU A 267 27.53 18.64 23.40
N GLY A 268 27.05 18.15 24.54
CA GLY A 268 25.71 17.63 24.72
C GLY A 268 24.63 18.65 24.40
N PHE A 269 23.86 18.36 23.35
CA PHE A 269 22.51 18.87 23.15
C PHE A 269 21.64 17.71 22.67
N THR A 270 20.93 17.09 23.59
CA THR A 270 19.88 16.13 23.27
C THR A 270 18.71 16.89 22.63
N LYS A 271 18.62 16.87 21.29
CA LYS A 271 17.37 17.17 20.59
C LYS A 271 16.51 15.91 20.62
N HIS A 272 15.43 15.94 21.38
CA HIS A 272 14.36 14.96 21.28
C HIS A 272 13.81 14.95 19.86
N ALA A 273 13.83 13.78 19.22
CA ALA A 273 13.12 13.54 17.97
C ALA A 273 11.61 13.71 18.19
N PRO A 274 10.86 14.30 17.24
CA PRO A 274 9.41 14.32 17.31
C PRO A 274 8.86 12.89 17.26
N PRO A 275 7.71 12.61 17.91
CA PRO A 275 7.13 11.27 17.93
C PRO A 275 6.71 10.84 16.53
N LYS A 276 7.00 9.57 16.21
CA LYS A 276 6.64 8.89 14.95
C LYS A 276 5.11 8.96 14.74
N GLN A 277 4.67 9.50 13.61
CA GLN A 277 3.28 9.38 13.15
C GLN A 277 3.07 7.97 12.59
N ASN A 278 2.12 7.23 13.15
CA ASN A 278 1.63 5.98 12.58
C ASN A 278 0.89 6.31 11.28
N THR A 279 1.45 5.96 10.12
CA THR A 279 0.74 5.98 8.84
C THR A 279 -0.16 4.75 8.75
N LEU A 280 -1.46 4.98 8.90
CA LEU A 280 -2.49 3.96 8.76
C LEU A 280 -2.59 3.57 7.28
N PHE A 281 -2.58 2.27 6.99
CA PHE A 281 -2.56 1.73 5.62
C PHE A 281 -3.61 0.64 5.47
N LEU A 282 -4.33 0.64 4.34
CA LEU A 282 -5.31 -0.38 4.00
C LEU A 282 -4.60 -1.52 3.25
N GLU A 283 -4.50 -2.70 3.87
CA GLU A 283 -3.83 -3.84 3.28
C GLU A 283 -4.68 -4.43 2.15
N LYS A 284 -4.10 -4.56 0.95
CA LYS A 284 -4.80 -5.04 -0.24
C LYS A 284 -4.65 -6.55 -0.38
N LYS A 285 -5.70 -7.30 -0.04
CA LYS A 285 -5.75 -8.76 -0.20
C LYS A 285 -6.40 -9.13 -1.53
N ILE A 286 -5.59 -9.40 -2.57
CA ILE A 286 -6.11 -10.01 -3.82
C ILE A 286 -5.67 -11.48 -3.86
N GLU A 287 -6.64 -12.38 -3.91
CA GLU A 287 -6.41 -13.80 -4.22
C GLU A 287 -6.42 -13.98 -5.75
N GLN A 288 -5.26 -14.29 -6.34
CA GLN A 288 -5.14 -14.47 -7.79
C GLN A 288 -5.76 -15.82 -8.21
N THR A 289 -6.71 -15.79 -9.14
CA THR A 289 -7.33 -16.99 -9.73
C THR A 289 -6.94 -17.09 -11.21
N ALA A 290 -6.46 -18.26 -11.63
CA ALA A 290 -6.12 -18.53 -13.02
C ALA A 290 -7.21 -19.38 -13.69
N PHE A 291 -7.64 -18.98 -14.88
CA PHE A 291 -8.55 -19.74 -15.73
C PHE A 291 -7.78 -20.30 -16.92
N GLN A 292 -7.97 -21.59 -17.22
CA GLN A 292 -7.47 -22.20 -18.45
C GLN A 292 -8.64 -22.38 -19.42
N VAL A 293 -8.50 -21.87 -20.64
CA VAL A 293 -9.50 -21.96 -21.69
C VAL A 293 -8.93 -22.84 -22.80
N CYS A 294 -9.59 -23.95 -23.09
CA CYS A 294 -9.22 -24.88 -24.16
C CYS A 294 -10.34 -24.94 -25.19
N GLY A 295 -10.00 -24.94 -26.48
CA GLY A 295 -10.95 -24.95 -27.58
C GLY A 295 -10.43 -25.71 -28.79
N ALA A 296 -11.31 -25.99 -29.74
CA ALA A 296 -10.99 -26.74 -30.96
C ALA A 296 -10.00 -26.01 -31.89
N ASP A 297 -9.96 -24.68 -31.81
CA ASP A 297 -9.12 -23.79 -32.61
C ASP A 297 -8.80 -22.51 -31.81
N ALA A 298 -7.77 -21.79 -32.25
CA ALA A 298 -7.28 -20.58 -31.59
C ALA A 298 -8.33 -19.45 -31.56
N ASP A 299 -9.10 -19.27 -32.63
CA ASP A 299 -10.11 -18.21 -32.73
C ASP A 299 -11.24 -18.44 -31.71
N SER A 300 -11.63 -19.71 -31.50
CA SER A 300 -12.62 -20.10 -30.50
C SER A 300 -12.12 -19.86 -29.08
N VAL A 301 -10.83 -20.09 -28.81
CA VAL A 301 -10.20 -19.77 -27.52
C VAL A 301 -10.17 -18.26 -27.29
N GLU A 302 -9.72 -17.49 -28.28
CA GLU A 302 -9.63 -16.03 -28.19
C GLU A 302 -11.00 -15.38 -27.97
N ARG A 303 -12.02 -15.76 -28.77
CA ARG A 303 -13.40 -15.28 -28.57
C ARG A 303 -13.94 -15.57 -27.17
N THR A 304 -13.61 -16.75 -26.64
CA THR A 304 -14.07 -17.15 -25.29
C THR A 304 -13.35 -16.34 -24.20
N ILE A 305 -12.04 -16.11 -24.36
CA ILE A 305 -11.27 -15.25 -23.46
C ILE A 305 -11.84 -13.83 -23.46
N SER A 306 -12.06 -13.23 -24.63
CA SER A 306 -12.65 -11.89 -24.75
C SER A 306 -14.05 -11.82 -24.13
N TRP A 307 -14.87 -12.86 -24.33
CA TRP A 307 -16.20 -12.91 -23.71
C TRP A 307 -16.14 -12.97 -22.18
N ILE A 308 -15.27 -13.80 -21.61
CA ILE A 308 -15.06 -13.87 -20.14
C ILE A 308 -14.53 -12.53 -19.62
N GLN A 309 -13.58 -11.91 -20.31
CA GLN A 309 -13.07 -10.59 -19.95
C GLN A 309 -14.18 -9.54 -19.91
N ASN A 310 -15.01 -9.49 -20.96
CA ASN A 310 -16.15 -8.57 -21.01
C ASN A 310 -17.12 -8.79 -19.85
N LEU A 311 -17.44 -10.05 -19.52
CA LEU A 311 -18.31 -10.34 -18.35
C LEU A 311 -17.70 -9.87 -17.03
N ILE A 312 -16.39 -10.07 -16.84
CA ILE A 312 -15.69 -9.61 -15.62
C ILE A 312 -15.71 -8.09 -15.56
N THR A 313 -15.40 -7.42 -16.67
CA THR A 313 -15.35 -5.96 -16.73
C THR A 313 -16.74 -5.34 -16.56
N ASP A 314 -17.78 -5.94 -17.15
CA ASP A 314 -19.17 -5.47 -17.04
C ASP A 314 -19.71 -5.56 -15.60
N GLU A 315 -19.20 -6.49 -14.78
CA GLU A 315 -19.61 -6.65 -13.38
C GLU A 315 -18.77 -5.79 -12.40
N GLN A 316 -17.69 -5.16 -12.87
CA GLN A 316 -16.87 -4.26 -12.06
C GLN A 316 -17.43 -2.84 -12.03
N LEU A 317 -17.39 -2.24 -10.84
CA LEU A 317 -17.77 -0.85 -10.61
C LEU A 317 -16.63 -0.11 -9.92
N SER A 318 -16.48 1.16 -10.27
CA SER A 318 -15.62 2.10 -9.55
C SER A 318 -16.46 3.22 -8.95
N TYR A 319 -16.19 3.55 -7.70
CA TYR A 319 -16.76 4.68 -6.97
C TYR A 319 -15.62 5.58 -6.48
N THR A 320 -15.79 6.89 -6.59
CA THR A 320 -14.81 7.86 -6.09
C THR A 320 -15.53 8.95 -5.31
N SER A 321 -15.08 9.18 -4.07
CA SER A 321 -15.53 10.28 -3.21
C SER A 321 -14.40 11.28 -3.01
N ARG A 322 -14.73 12.57 -3.10
CA ARG A 322 -13.82 13.67 -2.80
C ARG A 322 -14.47 14.54 -1.73
N ASP A 323 -13.94 14.51 -0.51
CA ASP A 323 -14.50 15.23 0.63
C ASP A 323 -13.41 15.64 1.63
N GLU A 324 -13.42 16.90 2.07
CA GLU A 324 -12.40 17.42 3.00
C GLU A 324 -12.36 16.67 4.35
N CYS A 325 -13.45 16.03 4.77
CA CYS A 325 -13.47 15.23 6.00
C CYS A 325 -12.61 13.96 5.91
N ILE A 326 -12.23 13.54 4.69
CA ILE A 326 -11.33 12.41 4.47
C ILE A 326 -9.94 12.68 5.09
N ARG A 327 -9.53 13.96 5.15
CA ARG A 327 -8.26 14.36 5.77
C ARG A 327 -8.17 14.00 7.25
N ASP A 328 -9.31 13.83 7.90
CA ASP A 328 -9.41 13.64 9.35
C ASP A 328 -9.69 12.18 9.74
N PHE A 329 -9.65 11.24 8.78
CA PHE A 329 -9.81 9.83 9.09
C PHE A 329 -8.68 9.37 10.01
N ASP A 330 -9.04 8.78 11.14
CA ASP A 330 -8.12 8.29 12.15
C ASP A 330 -8.13 6.75 12.24
N GLU A 331 -7.47 6.19 13.26
CA GLU A 331 -7.35 4.74 13.45
C GLU A 331 -8.71 4.02 13.40
N SER A 332 -9.77 4.68 13.86
CA SER A 332 -11.11 4.11 13.92
C SER A 332 -11.77 4.03 12.54
N GLU A 333 -11.63 5.04 11.69
CA GLU A 333 -12.11 4.99 10.31
C GLU A 333 -11.30 4.01 9.48
N TYR A 334 -9.97 4.04 9.59
CA TYR A 334 -9.12 3.08 8.86
C TYR A 334 -9.46 1.64 9.20
N LYS A 335 -9.73 1.34 10.48
CA LYS A 335 -10.16 0.01 10.88
C LYS A 335 -11.47 -0.41 10.18
N LYS A 336 -12.46 0.48 10.10
CA LYS A 336 -13.72 0.18 9.40
C LYS A 336 -13.52 -0.01 7.90
N LEU A 337 -12.65 0.79 7.27
CA LEU A 337 -12.30 0.62 5.87
C LEU A 337 -11.60 -0.74 5.63
N SER A 338 -10.70 -1.17 6.52
CA SER A 338 -10.09 -2.50 6.46
C SER A 338 -11.11 -3.62 6.62
N GLU A 339 -12.04 -3.51 7.58
CA GLU A 339 -13.14 -4.47 7.77
C GLU A 339 -14.02 -4.58 6.50
N LEU A 340 -14.26 -3.47 5.81
CA LEU A 340 -14.96 -3.48 4.53
C LEU A 340 -14.19 -4.24 3.45
N GLN A 341 -12.88 -4.03 3.31
CA GLN A 341 -12.06 -4.78 2.35
C GLN A 341 -11.96 -6.27 2.68
N GLU A 342 -11.93 -6.64 3.96
CA GLU A 342 -11.91 -8.04 4.39
C GLU A 342 -13.25 -8.75 4.16
N GLY A 343 -14.36 -8.02 4.29
CA GLY A 343 -15.71 -8.56 4.19
C GLY A 343 -16.32 -8.53 2.79
N LEU A 344 -15.73 -7.78 1.85
CA LEU A 344 -16.29 -7.50 0.52
C LEU A 344 -15.25 -7.70 -0.58
N ASN A 345 -15.69 -8.02 -1.80
CA ASN A 345 -14.79 -8.18 -2.95
C ASN A 345 -14.45 -6.82 -3.56
N ILE A 346 -13.79 -5.97 -2.78
CA ILE A 346 -13.45 -4.60 -3.14
C ILE A 346 -12.00 -4.26 -2.78
N THR A 347 -11.50 -3.22 -3.43
CA THR A 347 -10.30 -2.46 -3.06
C THR A 347 -10.74 -1.06 -2.69
N ILE A 348 -10.12 -0.49 -1.65
CA ILE A 348 -10.25 0.91 -1.26
C ILE A 348 -8.87 1.58 -1.33
N ASP A 349 -8.73 2.58 -2.19
CA ASP A 349 -7.55 3.45 -2.25
C ASP A 349 -7.87 4.79 -1.59
N LEU A 350 -7.04 5.22 -0.65
CA LEU A 350 -7.25 6.43 0.16
C LEU A 350 -6.07 7.40 0.03
N ASP A 351 -6.35 8.62 -0.39
CA ASP A 351 -5.41 9.75 -0.40
C ASP A 351 -5.95 10.91 0.45
N GLN A 352 -5.48 11.01 1.68
CA GLN A 352 -5.83 12.10 2.60
C GLN A 352 -5.22 13.45 2.20
N LYS A 353 -4.19 13.50 1.33
CA LYS A 353 -3.63 14.77 0.85
C LYS A 353 -4.51 15.37 -0.25
N ALA A 354 -5.03 14.53 -1.14
CA ALA A 354 -5.95 14.91 -2.22
C ALA A 354 -7.45 14.77 -1.88
N PRO A 355 -7.79 14.76 -0.58
CA PRO A 355 -8.97 14.14 0.04
C PRO A 355 -9.80 13.27 -0.91
N LEU A 356 -9.21 12.19 -1.38
CA LEU A 356 -9.79 11.30 -2.37
C LEU A 356 -9.88 9.90 -1.79
N LEU A 357 -11.04 9.26 -1.96
CA LEU A 357 -11.24 7.86 -1.65
C LEU A 357 -11.84 7.18 -2.88
N LYS A 358 -11.19 6.13 -3.37
CA LYS A 358 -11.64 5.33 -4.51
C LYS A 358 -11.96 3.92 -4.04
N VAL A 359 -13.07 3.37 -4.51
CA VAL A 359 -13.50 1.98 -4.27
C VAL A 359 -13.67 1.28 -5.61
N GLU A 360 -13.07 0.10 -5.77
CA GLU A 360 -13.17 -0.71 -6.98
C GLU A 360 -13.50 -2.15 -6.64
N GLY A 361 -14.36 -2.80 -7.41
CA GLY A 361 -14.72 -4.19 -7.16
C GLY A 361 -16.05 -4.59 -7.79
N ILE A 362 -16.68 -5.63 -7.27
CA ILE A 362 -17.98 -6.10 -7.77
C ILE A 362 -19.07 -5.07 -7.46
N SER A 363 -19.90 -4.75 -8.44
CA SER A 363 -20.94 -3.69 -8.37
C SER A 363 -21.76 -3.69 -7.06
N ARG A 364 -22.29 -4.85 -6.65
CA ARG A 364 -23.07 -4.98 -5.39
C ARG A 364 -22.27 -4.60 -4.15
N ASP A 365 -21.02 -5.04 -4.10
CA ASP A 365 -20.14 -4.88 -2.95
C ASP A 365 -19.61 -3.43 -2.90
N VAL A 366 -19.32 -2.82 -4.06
CA VAL A 366 -18.95 -1.40 -4.19
C VAL A 366 -20.08 -0.48 -3.73
N VAL A 367 -21.32 -0.76 -4.10
CA VAL A 367 -22.48 0.05 -3.64
C VAL A 367 -22.65 -0.04 -2.12
N ARG A 368 -22.48 -1.23 -1.53
CA ARG A 368 -22.52 -1.39 -0.07
C ARG A 368 -21.41 -0.61 0.61
N ALA A 369 -20.18 -0.74 0.11
CA ALA A 369 -19.03 -0.02 0.66
C ALA A 369 -19.20 1.50 0.56
N ARG A 370 -19.72 1.99 -0.58
CA ARG A 370 -20.04 3.42 -0.77
C ARG A 370 -20.94 3.93 0.35
N ASP A 371 -22.05 3.24 0.62
CA ASP A 371 -23.03 3.71 1.58
C ASP A 371 -22.42 3.79 3.00
N GLU A 372 -21.62 2.79 3.40
CA GLU A 372 -20.89 2.79 4.68
C GLU A 372 -19.84 3.92 4.75
N ILE A 373 -19.07 4.14 3.68
CA ILE A 373 -18.06 5.20 3.59
C ILE A 373 -18.70 6.58 3.70
N GLU A 374 -19.81 6.82 3.00
CA GLU A 374 -20.52 8.10 3.08
C GLU A 374 -21.06 8.38 4.49
N ASP A 375 -21.48 7.34 5.22
CA ASP A 375 -21.86 7.45 6.62
C ASP A 375 -20.67 7.79 7.53
N LEU A 376 -19.46 7.27 7.25
CA LEU A 376 -18.23 7.67 7.96
C LEU A 376 -17.91 9.15 7.74
N ILE A 377 -17.86 9.59 6.48
CA ILE A 377 -17.60 10.98 6.10
C ILE A 377 -18.61 11.91 6.79
N LYS A 378 -19.89 11.56 6.73
CA LYS A 378 -20.96 12.32 7.37
C LYS A 378 -20.78 12.39 8.90
N SER A 379 -20.36 11.31 9.55
CA SER A 379 -20.17 11.28 11.00
C SER A 379 -19.02 12.19 11.47
N ILE A 380 -17.93 12.25 10.70
CA ILE A 380 -16.81 13.18 10.96
C ILE A 380 -17.27 14.62 10.77
N ARG A 381 -17.98 14.91 9.67
CA ARG A 381 -18.51 16.25 9.40
C ARG A 381 -19.36 16.77 10.55
N LEU A 382 -20.31 15.96 11.03
CA LEU A 382 -21.17 16.30 12.17
C LEU A 382 -20.37 16.53 13.46
N THR A 383 -19.30 15.76 13.67
CA THR A 383 -18.42 15.93 14.84
C THR A 383 -17.67 17.25 14.78
N LYS A 384 -17.10 17.60 13.62
CA LYS A 384 -16.41 18.87 13.39
C LYS A 384 -17.31 20.09 13.55
N GLU A 385 -18.53 20.03 13.00
CA GLU A 385 -19.52 21.09 13.16
C GLU A 385 -19.85 21.31 14.64
N LYS A 386 -20.06 20.22 15.37
CA LYS A 386 -20.33 20.26 16.81
C LYS A 386 -19.17 20.85 17.61
N GLU A 387 -17.93 20.46 17.30
CA GLU A 387 -16.76 21.02 17.95
C GLU A 387 -16.58 22.51 17.67
N SER A 388 -16.76 22.92 16.41
CA SER A 388 -16.66 24.33 15.99
C SER A 388 -17.71 25.19 16.69
N HIS A 389 -18.95 24.68 16.80
CA HIS A 389 -20.02 25.34 17.57
C HIS A 389 -19.66 25.44 19.06
N ALA A 390 -19.08 24.38 19.63
CA ALA A 390 -18.64 24.39 21.02
C ALA A 390 -17.54 25.43 21.30
N ASP A 391 -16.56 25.55 20.41
CA ASP A 391 -15.47 26.54 20.52
C ASP A 391 -16.01 27.98 20.38
N TYR A 392 -16.96 28.20 19.47
CA TYR A 392 -17.66 29.48 19.35
C TYR A 392 -18.42 29.85 20.64
N VAL A 393 -19.19 28.93 21.21
CA VAL A 393 -19.92 29.17 22.46
C VAL A 393 -18.97 29.45 23.62
N LEU A 394 -17.86 28.73 23.72
CA LEU A 394 -16.87 28.87 24.79
C LEU A 394 -16.20 30.26 24.82
N THR A 395 -16.18 30.96 23.68
CA THR A 395 -15.68 32.33 23.55
C THR A 395 -16.49 33.30 24.41
N PHE A 396 -17.80 33.10 24.55
CA PHE A 396 -18.70 34.03 25.22
C PHE A 396 -19.23 33.52 26.56
N VAL A 397 -19.32 32.21 26.73
CA VAL A 397 -19.98 31.59 27.89
C VAL A 397 -19.15 30.44 28.43
N GLU A 398 -19.01 30.43 29.76
CA GLU A 398 -18.37 29.34 30.49
C GLU A 398 -19.28 28.84 31.61
N TRP A 399 -19.63 27.58 31.54
CA TRP A 399 -20.33 26.83 32.56
C TRP A 399 -19.30 26.14 33.47
N GLN A 400 -19.58 26.16 34.76
CA GLN A 400 -18.74 25.57 35.80
C GLN A 400 -19.59 24.78 36.79
N TYR A 401 -18.98 23.83 37.49
CA TYR A 401 -19.60 23.13 38.60
C TYR A 401 -18.71 23.16 39.84
N VAL A 402 -19.35 23.08 41.01
CA VAL A 402 -18.67 23.08 42.31
C VAL A 402 -18.76 21.68 42.91
N ASP A 403 -17.60 21.08 43.20
CA ASP A 403 -17.47 19.81 43.90
C ASP A 403 -16.48 19.98 45.06
N ASN A 404 -16.88 19.61 46.29
CA ASN A 404 -16.08 19.78 47.51
C ASN A 404 -15.47 21.19 47.67
N ASN A 405 -16.25 22.24 47.40
CA ASN A 405 -15.83 23.66 47.38
C ASN A 405 -14.75 24.02 46.34
N VAL A 406 -14.40 23.11 45.44
CA VAL A 406 -13.51 23.37 44.31
C VAL A 406 -14.36 23.60 43.07
N THR A 407 -14.03 24.65 42.30
CA THR A 407 -14.74 25.00 41.07
C THR A 407 -14.03 24.40 39.87
N TYR A 408 -14.78 23.67 39.06
CA TYR A 408 -14.32 23.01 37.84
C TYR A 408 -15.07 23.56 36.63
N ARG A 409 -14.40 23.56 35.47
CA ARG A 409 -15.02 23.92 34.20
C ARG A 409 -15.62 22.68 33.55
N PHE A 410 -16.79 22.83 32.92
CA PHE A 410 -17.26 21.81 31.98
C PHE A 410 -16.34 21.79 30.75
N ASP A 411 -16.20 20.62 30.13
CA ASP A 411 -15.56 20.54 28.82
C ASP A 411 -16.35 21.32 27.76
N LYS A 412 -15.71 21.63 26.62
CA LYS A 412 -16.31 22.48 25.58
C LYS A 412 -17.67 21.95 25.09
N ILE A 413 -17.83 20.63 24.98
CA ILE A 413 -19.06 20.01 24.48
C ILE A 413 -20.16 20.09 25.55
N ALA A 414 -19.87 19.76 26.80
CA ALA A 414 -20.84 19.90 27.88
C ALA A 414 -21.25 21.37 28.10
N ASN A 415 -20.30 22.30 27.98
CA ASN A 415 -20.55 23.75 28.03
C ASN A 415 -21.54 24.20 26.93
N MET A 416 -21.30 23.77 25.69
CA MET A 416 -22.17 24.03 24.54
C MET A 416 -23.58 23.46 24.78
N GLN A 417 -23.68 22.20 25.22
CA GLN A 417 -24.96 21.54 25.49
C GLN A 417 -25.80 22.24 26.57
N LEU A 418 -25.15 22.75 27.63
CA LEU A 418 -25.82 23.52 28.67
C LEU A 418 -26.34 24.86 28.14
N GLU A 419 -25.53 25.55 27.33
CA GLU A 419 -25.93 26.82 26.74
C GLU A 419 -27.06 26.66 25.72
N ASP A 420 -27.00 25.66 24.85
CA ASP A 420 -28.04 25.36 23.87
C ASP A 420 -29.36 24.98 24.57
N ALA A 421 -29.30 24.11 25.59
CA ALA A 421 -30.47 23.73 26.37
C ALA A 421 -31.10 24.94 27.10
N ARG A 422 -30.27 25.85 27.61
CA ARG A 422 -30.74 27.10 28.22
C ARG A 422 -31.41 28.02 27.19
N LYS A 423 -30.79 28.23 26.03
CA LYS A 423 -31.35 29.06 24.94
C LYS A 423 -32.68 28.48 24.43
N ALA A 424 -32.77 27.16 24.33
CA ALA A 424 -33.98 26.42 23.97
C ALA A 424 -35.03 26.35 25.10
N LYS A 425 -34.75 26.90 26.29
CA LYS A 425 -35.62 26.87 27.48
C LYS A 425 -35.98 25.46 27.96
N HIS A 426 -35.08 24.50 27.76
CA HIS A 426 -35.23 23.17 28.34
C HIS A 426 -35.09 23.22 29.87
N LYS A 427 -35.89 22.41 30.58
CA LYS A 427 -35.84 22.34 32.05
C LYS A 427 -34.59 21.62 32.56
N SER A 428 -34.14 20.61 31.83
CA SER A 428 -32.94 19.85 32.16
C SER A 428 -32.22 19.38 30.90
N THR A 429 -30.93 19.04 31.06
CA THR A 429 -30.11 18.41 30.03
C THR A 429 -29.12 17.44 30.68
N VAL A 430 -28.63 16.48 29.92
CA VAL A 430 -27.65 15.49 30.39
C VAL A 430 -26.27 15.85 29.85
N VAL A 431 -25.30 15.95 30.75
CA VAL A 431 -23.88 16.20 30.42
C VAL A 431 -23.00 15.11 31.00
N ARG A 432 -21.79 14.96 30.48
CA ARG A 432 -20.78 14.06 31.06
C ARG A 432 -19.77 14.86 31.87
N VAL A 433 -19.45 14.35 33.07
CA VAL A 433 -18.39 14.86 33.93
C VAL A 433 -17.58 13.66 34.39
N ASN A 434 -16.26 13.66 34.16
CA ASN A 434 -15.37 12.53 34.49
C ASN A 434 -15.92 11.17 34.01
N ASN A 435 -16.42 11.13 32.76
CA ASN A 435 -17.04 9.96 32.12
C ASN A 435 -18.35 9.45 32.75
N GLN A 436 -18.93 10.16 33.72
CA GLN A 436 -20.23 9.85 34.33
C GLN A 436 -21.32 10.79 33.80
N LYS A 437 -22.55 10.28 33.63
CA LYS A 437 -23.70 11.08 33.18
C LYS A 437 -24.33 11.82 34.35
N PHE A 438 -24.42 13.14 34.25
CA PHE A 438 -25.13 13.99 35.22
C PHE A 438 -26.34 14.63 34.54
N THR A 439 -27.48 14.64 35.23
CA THR A 439 -28.66 15.39 34.79
C THR A 439 -28.62 16.76 35.42
N VAL A 440 -28.47 17.80 34.61
CA VAL A 440 -28.45 19.20 35.06
C VAL A 440 -29.84 19.78 34.95
N ASN A 441 -30.39 20.21 36.07
CA ASN A 441 -31.60 21.02 36.12
C ASN A 441 -31.23 22.50 35.99
N LEU A 442 -31.65 23.13 34.89
CA LEU A 442 -31.31 24.52 34.55
C LEU A 442 -32.16 25.54 35.33
N SER A 443 -33.23 25.09 35.99
CA SER A 443 -34.08 25.95 36.83
C SER A 443 -33.50 26.08 38.24
N THR A 444 -32.93 24.99 38.77
CA THR A 444 -32.30 24.96 40.11
C THR A 444 -30.78 25.12 40.05
N ASN A 445 -30.18 25.10 38.86
CA ASN A 445 -28.74 25.13 38.63
C ASN A 445 -28.01 24.01 39.40
N THR A 446 -28.54 22.79 39.32
CA THR A 446 -28.02 21.63 40.06
C THR A 446 -27.84 20.44 39.12
N ALA A 447 -26.70 19.77 39.21
CA ALA A 447 -26.40 18.55 38.47
C ALA A 447 -26.45 17.33 39.39
N THR A 448 -27.30 16.35 39.07
CA THR A 448 -27.45 15.11 39.85
C THR A 448 -26.78 13.94 39.13
N GLY A 449 -25.86 13.29 39.83
CA GLY A 449 -25.15 12.11 39.34
C GLY A 449 -25.85 10.79 39.67
N PRO A 450 -25.35 9.66 39.13
CA PRO A 450 -25.99 8.36 39.25
C PRO A 450 -25.96 7.76 40.67
N GLN A 451 -25.06 8.21 41.55
CA GLN A 451 -24.97 7.77 42.94
C GLN A 451 -25.65 8.75 43.90
N GLY A 452 -26.50 9.64 43.40
CA GLY A 452 -27.18 10.66 44.19
C GLY A 452 -26.31 11.85 44.57
N GLN A 453 -25.07 11.94 44.07
CA GLN A 453 -24.25 13.13 44.25
C GLN A 453 -24.89 14.35 43.56
N SER A 454 -24.80 15.51 44.20
CA SER A 454 -25.39 16.76 43.72
C SER A 454 -24.32 17.83 43.62
N LEU A 455 -24.14 18.39 42.43
CA LEU A 455 -23.16 19.44 42.15
C LEU A 455 -23.89 20.75 41.84
N THR A 456 -23.42 21.86 42.39
CA THR A 456 -23.93 23.19 42.01
C THR A 456 -23.33 23.59 40.67
N VAL A 457 -24.16 24.08 39.76
CA VAL A 457 -23.76 24.51 38.42
C VAL A 457 -23.88 26.03 38.31
N GLN A 458 -22.95 26.69 37.64
CA GLN A 458 -23.00 28.14 37.43
C GLN A 458 -22.61 28.51 36.00
N ARG A 459 -23.22 29.58 35.49
CA ARG A 459 -22.97 30.13 34.15
C ARG A 459 -22.27 31.49 34.28
N ILE A 460 -21.18 31.67 33.55
CA ILE A 460 -20.38 32.88 33.54
C ILE A 460 -20.36 33.46 32.12
N LEU A 461 -20.66 34.76 32.00
CA LEU A 461 -20.49 35.52 30.76
C LEU A 461 -19.08 36.08 30.69
N LYS A 462 -18.38 35.84 29.57
CA LYS A 462 -17.08 36.44 29.28
C LYS A 462 -17.32 37.79 28.60
N THR A 463 -17.05 38.89 29.30
CA THR A 463 -17.10 40.25 28.72
C THR A 463 -15.87 40.52 27.85
N GLU A 464 -16.02 41.26 26.75
CA GLU A 464 -15.00 41.54 25.69
C GLU A 464 -13.65 42.14 26.16
N GLY A 465 -13.49 42.50 27.44
CA GLY A 465 -12.31 43.19 27.98
C GLY A 465 -11.05 42.34 28.26
N LYS A 466 -10.92 41.11 27.74
CA LYS A 466 -9.70 40.28 27.88
C LYS A 466 -9.18 39.67 26.57
N LEU A 467 -9.55 40.26 25.43
CA LEU A 467 -9.01 39.90 24.11
C LEU A 467 -7.95 40.91 23.66
N HIS A 468 -6.79 40.94 24.30
CA HIS A 468 -5.58 41.54 23.71
C HIS A 468 -4.33 40.79 24.19
N ALA A 469 -3.82 39.89 23.33
CA ALA A 469 -2.40 39.79 22.97
C ALA A 469 -2.16 38.52 22.12
N HIS A 470 -2.55 38.55 20.85
CA HIS A 470 -1.66 38.29 19.71
C HIS A 470 -2.47 38.03 18.42
N GLY A 471 -2.39 38.99 17.50
CA GLY A 471 -1.98 38.68 16.14
C GLY A 471 -3.03 38.25 15.11
N ARG A 472 -3.69 39.26 14.55
CA ARG A 472 -4.17 39.40 13.15
C ARG A 472 -5.59 38.96 12.79
N GLN A 473 -6.10 39.73 11.83
CA GLN A 473 -7.46 40.17 11.57
C GLN A 473 -8.40 39.14 10.94
N PRO A 474 -9.72 39.39 11.02
CA PRO A 474 -10.75 38.58 10.38
C PRO A 474 -10.90 38.95 8.90
N LEU A 475 -11.16 37.94 8.06
CA LEU A 475 -11.86 38.11 6.79
C LEU A 475 -13.12 37.25 6.85
N LEU A 476 -14.23 37.90 7.18
CA LEU A 476 -15.58 37.48 6.83
C LEU A 476 -15.91 38.13 5.49
N GLN A 477 -16.25 37.33 4.48
CA GLN A 477 -17.47 37.55 3.71
C GLN A 477 -17.79 36.35 2.79
N LEU A 478 -19.06 35.91 2.93
CA LEU A 478 -19.86 34.93 2.19
C LEU A 478 -19.74 33.46 2.61
#